data_AF-A0A1N7SX10-F1
#
_entry.id   AF-A0A1N7SX10-F1
#
_cell.length_a   1.000
_cell.length_b   1.000
_cell.length_c   1.000
_cell.angle_alpha   90.00
_cell.angle_beta   90.00
_cell.angle_gamma   90.00
#
_symmetry.space_group_name_H-M   'P 1'
#
loop_
_entity.id
_entity.type
_entity.pdbx_description
1 polymer ?
#
loop_
_entity_poly.entity_id
_entity_poly.type
_entity_poly.pdbx_seq_one_letter_code
_entity_poly.pdbx_strand_id
1 'polypeptide(L)'
;MRTYPNALGRVFVKGRGAHVADSDGKECLDCLSRAGTLALSHNHPYVCDRVIEYLQSDQLLQALDLTTPAKSCFIEAPFDALPETFAQQARIQFCGPSGSDATEAVVKLMKTATGRRSVLAFHGGYHGMTAGALALTGNLNAKTDVASLMPDVHCVPLPLRH
;
A
#
# COMPACT_ATOMS: atom_id res chain seq x y z
N MET A 1 -12.41 -13.09 3.94
CA MET A 1 -13.03 -13.13 2.60
C MET A 1 -12.11 -13.89 1.64
N ARG A 2 -12.62 -14.84 0.84
CA ARG A 2 -11.85 -15.60 -0.16
C ARG A 2 -12.29 -15.25 -1.60
N THR A 3 -12.29 -13.97 -1.94
CA THR A 3 -12.86 -13.49 -3.22
C THR A 3 -12.16 -14.11 -4.43
N TYR A 4 -10.84 -13.90 -4.55
CA TYR A 4 -10.08 -14.37 -5.72
C TYR A 4 -9.94 -15.91 -5.78
N PRO A 5 -9.63 -16.61 -4.66
CA PRO A 5 -9.57 -18.07 -4.70
C PRO A 5 -10.91 -18.71 -5.11
N ASN A 6 -12.04 -18.19 -4.62
CA ASN A 6 -13.36 -18.72 -4.96
C ASN A 6 -13.75 -18.40 -6.42
N ALA A 7 -13.39 -17.22 -6.92
CA ALA A 7 -13.73 -16.81 -8.28
C ALA A 7 -12.86 -17.50 -9.35
N LEU A 8 -11.57 -17.70 -9.07
CA LEU A 8 -10.63 -18.26 -10.03
C LEU A 8 -10.56 -19.78 -9.98
N GLY A 9 -10.77 -20.38 -8.80
CA GLY A 9 -10.73 -21.84 -8.60
C GLY A 9 -9.39 -22.48 -8.97
N ARG A 10 -8.29 -21.71 -8.92
CA ARG A 10 -6.94 -22.14 -9.33
C ARG A 10 -5.92 -21.83 -8.25
N VAL A 11 -4.90 -22.68 -8.17
CA VAL A 11 -3.74 -22.48 -7.30
C VAL A 11 -2.57 -22.05 -8.17
N PHE A 12 -2.13 -20.81 -8.03
CA PHE A 12 -0.95 -20.30 -8.74
C PHE A 12 0.32 -20.64 -7.97
N VAL A 13 1.30 -21.26 -8.64
CA VAL A 13 2.51 -21.82 -8.02
C VAL A 13 3.80 -21.16 -8.48
N LYS A 14 3.78 -20.48 -9.63
CA LYS A 14 4.96 -19.82 -10.20
C LYS A 14 4.57 -18.49 -10.84
N GLY A 15 5.47 -17.52 -10.76
CA GLY A 15 5.37 -16.26 -11.51
C GLY A 15 6.75 -15.84 -11.98
N ARG A 16 6.87 -15.27 -13.19
CA ARG A 16 8.08 -14.61 -13.68
C ARG A 16 7.68 -13.59 -14.73
N GLY A 17 8.18 -12.36 -14.60
CA GLY A 17 7.71 -11.30 -15.48
C GLY A 17 6.20 -11.07 -15.25
N ALA A 18 5.48 -10.78 -16.33
CA ALA A 18 4.03 -10.67 -16.33
C ALA A 18 3.31 -12.04 -16.38
N HIS A 19 4.03 -13.17 -16.38
CA HIS A 19 3.44 -14.50 -16.52
C HIS A 19 3.32 -15.20 -15.17
N VAL A 20 2.21 -15.90 -14.98
CA VAL A 20 1.96 -16.80 -13.84
C VAL A 20 1.52 -18.17 -14.34
N ALA A 21 1.86 -19.21 -13.60
CA ALA A 21 1.46 -20.59 -13.88
C ALA A 21 0.70 -21.18 -12.70
N ASP A 22 -0.39 -21.88 -13.00
CA ASP A 22 -1.12 -22.67 -12.01
C ASP A 22 -0.50 -24.04 -11.75
N SER A 23 -1.02 -24.75 -10.75
CA SER A 23 -0.58 -26.08 -10.33
C SER A 23 -0.71 -27.15 -11.41
N ASP A 24 -1.56 -26.91 -12.42
CA ASP A 24 -1.76 -27.81 -13.57
C ASP A 24 -0.80 -27.46 -14.72
N GLY A 25 0.09 -26.47 -14.52
CA GLY A 25 1.06 -26.00 -15.49
C GLY A 25 0.51 -25.03 -16.54
N LYS A 26 -0.73 -24.54 -16.39
CA LYS A 26 -1.31 -23.57 -17.33
C LYS A 26 -0.77 -22.18 -17.05
N GLU A 27 -0.19 -21.56 -18.07
CA GLU A 27 0.32 -20.18 -18.00
C GLU A 27 -0.74 -19.15 -18.40
N CYS A 28 -0.72 -18.00 -17.74
CA CYS A 28 -1.49 -16.82 -18.12
C CYS A 28 -0.76 -15.52 -17.78
N LEU A 29 -1.24 -14.40 -18.36
CA LEU A 29 -0.77 -13.06 -18.02
C LEU A 29 -1.44 -12.57 -16.72
N ASP A 30 -0.63 -12.04 -15.80
CA ASP A 30 -1.09 -11.36 -14.59
C ASP A 30 -1.44 -9.90 -14.88
N CYS A 31 -2.68 -9.69 -15.34
CA CYS A 31 -3.23 -8.36 -15.55
C CYS A 31 -3.67 -7.66 -14.25
N LEU A 32 -3.60 -8.32 -13.09
CA LEU A 32 -3.96 -7.74 -11.79
C LEU A 32 -2.75 -7.06 -11.14
N SER A 33 -1.55 -7.63 -11.31
CA SER A 33 -0.28 -7.09 -10.82
C SER A 33 -0.35 -6.68 -9.33
N ARG A 34 -0.95 -7.53 -8.50
CA ARG A 34 -1.25 -7.26 -7.07
C ARG A 34 -1.95 -5.91 -6.86
N ALA A 35 -3.06 -5.71 -7.56
CA ALA A 35 -3.80 -4.45 -7.59
C ALA A 35 -2.90 -3.24 -7.97
N GLY A 36 -2.02 -3.45 -8.95
CA GLY A 36 -1.08 -2.43 -9.45
C GLY A 36 0.18 -2.21 -8.62
N THR A 37 0.37 -2.91 -7.49
CA THR A 37 1.56 -2.72 -6.62
C THR A 37 2.81 -3.47 -7.10
N LEU A 38 2.68 -4.41 -8.04
CA LEU A 38 3.78 -5.21 -8.56
C LEU A 38 4.43 -4.55 -9.80
N ALA A 39 4.98 -3.35 -9.63
CA ALA A 39 5.50 -2.53 -10.73
C ALA A 39 6.64 -3.18 -11.54
N LEU A 40 7.49 -3.98 -10.87
CA LEU A 40 8.62 -4.69 -11.51
C LEU A 40 8.28 -6.13 -11.89
N SER A 41 7.00 -6.51 -11.83
CA SER A 41 6.50 -7.86 -12.13
C SER A 41 7.01 -8.96 -11.18
N HIS A 42 6.66 -10.24 -11.45
CA HIS A 42 7.03 -11.36 -10.59
C HIS A 42 8.52 -11.71 -10.71
N ASN A 43 9.18 -11.90 -9.56
CA ASN A 43 10.54 -12.43 -9.46
C ASN A 43 11.55 -11.75 -10.39
N HIS A 44 11.55 -10.40 -10.40
CA HIS A 44 12.52 -9.63 -11.17
C HIS A 44 13.94 -9.93 -10.67
N PRO A 45 14.87 -10.45 -11.51
CA PRO A 45 16.16 -10.97 -11.07
C PRO A 45 16.95 -9.96 -10.22
N TYR A 46 17.04 -8.72 -10.69
CA TYR A 46 17.72 -7.64 -9.94
C TYR A 46 17.16 -7.44 -8.51
N VAL A 47 15.84 -7.50 -8.33
CA VAL A 47 15.22 -7.31 -7.01
C VAL A 47 15.49 -8.52 -6.12
N CYS A 48 15.33 -9.72 -6.66
CA CYS A 48 15.63 -10.97 -5.95
C CYS A 48 17.08 -10.99 -5.46
N ASP A 49 18.03 -10.66 -6.33
CA ASP A 49 19.45 -10.66 -6.02
C ASP A 49 19.77 -9.67 -4.89
N ARG A 50 19.25 -8.43 -4.96
CA ARG A 50 19.46 -7.41 -3.91
C ARG A 50 18.83 -7.81 -2.57
N VAL A 51 17.65 -8.43 -2.58
CA VAL A 51 17.00 -8.91 -1.35
C VAL A 51 17.80 -10.04 -0.72
N ILE A 52 18.27 -11.01 -1.52
CA ILE A 52 19.10 -12.12 -1.04
C ILE A 52 20.42 -11.60 -0.46
N GLU A 53 21.08 -10.69 -1.17
CA GLU A 53 22.32 -10.06 -0.71
C GLU A 53 22.11 -9.32 0.62
N TYR A 54 21.03 -8.55 0.75
CA TYR A 54 20.72 -7.87 2.01
C TYR A 54 20.52 -8.85 3.17
N LEU A 55 19.76 -9.93 2.94
CA LEU A 55 19.51 -10.98 3.94
C LEU A 55 20.79 -11.71 4.36
N GLN A 56 21.81 -11.77 3.50
CA GLN A 56 23.10 -12.40 3.77
C GLN A 56 24.17 -11.44 4.32
N SER A 57 23.85 -10.15 4.44
CA SER A 57 24.83 -9.10 4.77
C SER A 57 24.99 -8.80 6.26
N ASP A 58 24.30 -9.52 7.16
CA ASP A 58 24.21 -9.26 8.61
C ASP A 58 23.71 -7.84 8.98
N GLN A 59 23.19 -7.08 8.02
CA GLN A 59 22.57 -5.79 8.26
C GLN A 59 21.26 -5.92 9.04
N LEU A 60 20.94 -4.89 9.83
CA LEU A 60 19.72 -4.86 10.63
C LEU A 60 18.46 -4.99 9.75
N LEU A 61 17.70 -6.06 9.94
CA LEU A 61 16.42 -6.27 9.25
C LEU A 61 15.28 -5.46 9.88
N GLN A 62 15.31 -5.30 11.20
CA GLN A 62 14.31 -4.57 11.99
C GLN A 62 15.01 -3.70 13.02
N ALA A 63 14.81 -2.39 12.93
CA ALA A 63 15.56 -1.43 13.73
C ALA A 63 14.68 -0.32 14.33
N LEU A 64 13.36 -0.54 14.45
CA LEU A 64 12.40 0.49 14.84
C LEU A 64 12.62 1.80 14.04
N ASP A 65 12.86 2.92 14.71
CA ASP A 65 13.10 4.23 14.14
C ASP A 65 14.58 4.54 13.87
N LEU A 66 15.50 3.64 14.24
CA LEU A 66 16.94 3.82 14.03
C LEU A 66 17.26 4.09 12.55
N THR A 67 18.32 4.86 12.35
CA THR A 67 18.87 5.12 11.02
C THR A 67 19.79 3.98 10.63
N THR A 68 19.60 3.43 9.43
CA THR A 68 20.45 2.38 8.85
C THR A 68 20.92 2.82 7.46
N PRO A 69 22.07 2.30 6.97
CA PRO A 69 22.52 2.60 5.61
C PRO A 69 21.46 2.33 4.54
N ALA A 70 20.74 1.21 4.65
CA ALA A 70 19.65 0.87 3.74
C ALA A 70 18.48 1.86 3.80
N LYS A 71 18.11 2.32 5.00
CA LYS A 71 17.06 3.34 5.17
C LYS A 71 17.50 4.69 4.58
N SER A 72 18.75 5.11 4.82
CA SER A 72 19.29 6.36 4.25
C SER A 72 19.32 6.32 2.73
N CYS A 73 19.87 5.23 2.15
CA CYS A 73 19.90 5.02 0.70
C CYS A 73 18.48 5.00 0.09
N PHE A 74 17.52 4.33 0.76
CA PHE A 74 16.13 4.34 0.32
C PHE A 74 15.52 5.73 0.31
N ILE A 75 15.83 6.59 1.28
CA ILE A 75 15.26 7.94 1.39
C ILE A 75 15.69 8.84 0.23
N GLU A 76 16.92 8.68 -0.27
CA GLU A 76 17.46 9.51 -1.37
C GLU A 76 16.57 9.41 -2.62
N ALA A 77 16.20 8.20 -3.05
CA ALA A 77 15.46 7.99 -4.30
C ALA A 77 14.09 8.70 -4.38
N PRO A 78 13.20 8.65 -3.35
CA PRO A 78 12.00 9.47 -3.31
C PRO A 78 12.28 10.97 -3.36
N PHE A 79 13.29 11.47 -2.64
CA PHE A 79 13.59 12.90 -2.65
C PHE A 79 14.12 13.38 -4.01
N ASP A 80 14.90 12.55 -4.71
CA ASP A 80 15.38 12.83 -6.07
C ASP A 80 14.25 12.83 -7.12
N ALA A 81 13.20 12.04 -6.89
CA ALA A 81 12.05 11.95 -7.78
C ALA A 81 11.01 13.07 -7.54
N LEU A 82 11.06 13.76 -6.39
CA LEU A 82 10.13 14.82 -6.04
C LEU A 82 10.57 16.17 -6.64
N PRO A 83 9.62 17.07 -6.95
CA PRO A 83 9.97 18.44 -7.33
C PRO A 83 10.82 19.10 -6.24
N GLU A 84 11.92 19.77 -6.63
CA GLU A 84 12.91 20.30 -5.69
C GLU A 84 12.31 21.17 -4.59
N THR A 85 11.38 22.07 -4.95
CA THR A 85 10.70 22.96 -4.00
C THR A 85 9.90 22.20 -2.95
N PHE A 86 9.34 21.04 -3.30
CA PHE A 86 8.64 20.17 -2.37
C PHE A 86 9.63 19.33 -1.55
N ALA A 87 10.65 18.77 -2.20
CA ALA A 87 11.69 17.96 -1.57
C ALA A 87 12.39 18.70 -0.41
N GLN A 88 12.67 19.99 -0.55
CA GLN A 88 13.32 20.80 0.50
C GLN A 88 12.50 20.90 1.80
N GLN A 89 11.17 20.76 1.73
CA GLN A 89 10.26 20.89 2.86
C GLN A 89 9.61 19.56 3.27
N ALA A 90 9.68 18.54 2.43
CA ALA A 90 9.07 17.25 2.68
C ALA A 90 9.72 16.52 3.86
N ARG A 91 8.94 15.63 4.47
CA ARG A 91 9.37 14.70 5.51
C ARG A 91 8.83 13.32 5.16
N ILE A 92 9.61 12.29 5.46
CA ILE A 92 9.18 10.90 5.27
C ILE A 92 8.83 10.32 6.63
N GLN A 93 7.63 9.78 6.73
CA GLN A 93 7.22 8.92 7.85
C GLN A 93 7.07 7.49 7.32
N PHE A 94 7.90 6.58 7.83
CA PHE A 94 7.73 5.16 7.56
C PHE A 94 6.60 4.63 8.45
N CYS A 95 5.54 4.13 7.83
CA CYS A 95 4.44 3.44 8.50
C CYS A 95 4.62 1.91 8.38
N GLY A 96 3.59 1.16 8.80
CA GLY A 96 3.52 -0.27 8.52
C GLY A 96 3.51 -0.59 7.01
N PRO A 97 3.58 -1.88 6.65
CA PRO A 97 3.87 -2.33 5.29
C PRO A 97 2.70 -2.18 4.30
N SER A 98 1.59 -1.56 4.69
CA SER A 98 0.39 -1.44 3.87
C SER A 98 -0.03 0.00 3.62
N GLY A 99 -0.78 0.21 2.53
CA GLY A 99 -1.44 1.50 2.30
C GLY A 99 -2.47 1.87 3.37
N SER A 100 -3.01 0.89 4.10
CA SER A 100 -3.89 1.18 5.26
C SER A 100 -3.10 1.85 6.38
N ASP A 101 -1.88 1.39 6.66
CA ASP A 101 -1.01 2.00 7.67
C ASP A 101 -0.63 3.44 7.31
N ALA A 102 -0.40 3.70 6.01
CA ALA A 102 -0.15 5.04 5.50
C ALA A 102 -1.37 5.96 5.71
N THR A 103 -2.57 5.47 5.38
CA THR A 103 -3.84 6.19 5.64
C THR A 103 -4.00 6.51 7.13
N GLU A 104 -3.78 5.56 8.02
CA GLU A 104 -3.88 5.77 9.47
C GLU A 104 -2.86 6.81 9.95
N ALA A 105 -1.63 6.76 9.46
CA ALA A 105 -0.59 7.73 9.78
C ALA A 105 -0.97 9.15 9.34
N VAL A 106 -1.50 9.31 8.12
CA VAL A 106 -1.97 10.61 7.60
C VAL A 106 -3.12 11.16 8.43
N VAL A 107 -4.10 10.33 8.80
CA VAL A 107 -5.23 10.78 9.64
C VAL A 107 -4.74 11.26 11.00
N LYS A 108 -3.83 10.51 11.64
CA LYS A 108 -3.23 10.91 12.92
C LYS A 108 -2.47 12.22 12.78
N LEU A 109 -1.61 12.34 11.78
CA LEU A 109 -0.83 13.54 11.51
C LEU A 109 -1.74 14.75 11.29
N MET A 110 -2.77 14.63 10.46
CA MET A 110 -3.72 15.71 10.19
C MET A 110 -4.44 16.16 11.47
N LYS A 111 -4.97 15.21 12.25
CA LYS A 111 -5.69 15.51 13.50
C LYS A 111 -4.77 16.18 14.52
N THR A 112 -3.55 15.67 14.70
CA THR A 112 -2.56 16.24 15.63
C THR A 112 -2.08 17.62 15.19
N ALA A 113 -1.75 17.80 13.91
CA ALA A 113 -1.20 19.06 13.41
C ALA A 113 -2.22 20.19 13.32
N THR A 114 -3.50 19.86 13.06
CA THR A 114 -4.54 20.87 12.82
C THR A 114 -5.53 21.04 13.97
N GLY A 115 -5.59 20.09 14.91
CA GLY A 115 -6.65 20.02 15.94
C GLY A 115 -8.04 19.68 15.40
N ARG A 116 -8.19 19.48 14.07
CA ARG A 116 -9.47 19.12 13.46
C ARG A 116 -9.77 17.64 13.68
N ARG A 117 -11.06 17.31 13.69
CA ARG A 117 -11.54 15.94 13.93
C ARG A 117 -12.12 15.28 12.69
N SER A 118 -12.89 16.04 11.92
CA SER A 118 -13.63 15.52 10.78
C SER A 118 -12.74 15.29 9.56
N VAL A 119 -12.98 14.18 8.85
CA VAL A 119 -12.32 13.83 7.60
C VAL A 119 -13.38 13.68 6.52
N LEU A 120 -13.16 14.31 5.36
CA LEU A 120 -13.97 14.09 4.17
C LEU A 120 -13.33 13.00 3.31
N ALA A 121 -14.16 12.06 2.86
CA ALA A 121 -13.79 11.03 1.89
C ALA A 121 -14.79 11.04 0.72
N PHE A 122 -14.41 10.45 -0.41
CA PHE A 122 -15.28 10.43 -1.60
C PHE A 122 -15.94 9.07 -1.78
N HIS A 123 -17.19 9.07 -2.25
CA HIS A 123 -17.84 7.87 -2.75
C HIS A 123 -16.99 7.21 -3.85
N GLY A 124 -16.89 5.88 -3.82
CA GLY A 124 -16.04 5.11 -4.74
C GLY A 124 -14.55 5.09 -4.37
N GLY A 125 -14.08 5.92 -3.42
CA GLY A 125 -12.70 5.90 -2.95
C GLY A 125 -12.35 4.63 -2.17
N TYR A 126 -11.09 4.19 -2.27
CA TYR A 126 -10.55 3.09 -1.48
C TYR A 126 -9.34 3.57 -0.69
N HIS A 127 -9.39 3.44 0.64
CA HIS A 127 -8.36 3.97 1.54
C HIS A 127 -7.73 2.91 2.45
N GLY A 128 -8.16 1.65 2.32
CA GLY A 128 -7.63 0.52 3.08
C GLY A 128 -8.69 -0.22 3.90
N MET A 129 -8.21 -1.15 4.72
CA MET A 129 -9.05 -2.14 5.43
C MET A 129 -8.83 -2.17 6.95
N THR A 130 -7.88 -1.39 7.51
CA THR A 130 -7.82 -1.16 8.98
C THR A 130 -9.03 -0.33 9.43
N ALA A 131 -9.40 -0.36 10.71
CA ALA A 131 -10.66 0.26 11.16
C ALA A 131 -10.79 1.77 10.82
N GLY A 132 -9.71 2.56 10.88
CA GLY A 132 -9.72 3.97 10.50
C GLY A 132 -9.71 4.16 8.98
N ALA A 133 -8.85 3.43 8.28
CA ALA A 133 -8.79 3.43 6.82
C ALA A 133 -10.11 2.96 6.16
N LEU A 134 -10.73 1.92 6.71
CA LEU A 134 -12.00 1.36 6.26
C LEU A 134 -13.15 2.35 6.48
N ALA A 135 -13.11 3.15 7.54
CA ALA A 135 -14.06 4.23 7.75
C ALA A 135 -14.06 5.22 6.57
N LEU A 136 -12.88 5.49 6.01
CA LEU A 136 -12.66 6.37 4.86
C LEU A 136 -12.98 5.70 3.52
N THR A 137 -12.93 4.38 3.41
CA THR A 137 -13.28 3.66 2.18
C THR A 137 -14.76 3.92 1.81
N GLY A 138 -14.99 4.41 0.59
CA GLY A 138 -16.29 4.86 0.08
C GLY A 138 -17.19 3.73 -0.44
N ASN A 139 -16.68 2.50 -0.60
CA ASN A 139 -17.49 1.33 -0.90
C ASN A 139 -18.16 0.80 0.37
N LEU A 140 -19.48 0.93 0.45
CA LEU A 140 -20.26 0.54 1.64
C LEU A 140 -20.17 -0.97 1.92
N ASN A 141 -20.20 -1.82 0.89
CA ASN A 141 -20.17 -3.28 1.06
C ASN A 141 -18.94 -3.76 1.83
N ALA A 142 -17.82 -3.03 1.75
CA ALA A 142 -16.60 -3.39 2.47
C ALA A 142 -16.72 -3.15 3.98
N LYS A 143 -17.67 -2.33 4.44
CA LYS A 143 -17.70 -1.80 5.81
C LYS A 143 -19.06 -1.90 6.52
N THR A 144 -20.16 -2.21 5.82
CA THR A 144 -21.53 -2.31 6.38
C THR A 144 -21.61 -3.23 7.61
N ASP A 145 -20.93 -4.38 7.56
CA ASP A 145 -21.02 -5.39 8.63
C ASP A 145 -20.02 -5.16 9.76
N VAL A 146 -19.19 -4.10 9.67
CA VAL A 146 -18.17 -3.77 10.69
C VAL A 146 -18.71 -2.67 11.59
N ALA A 147 -19.06 -3.05 12.81
CA ALA A 147 -19.52 -2.10 13.81
C ALA A 147 -18.40 -1.16 14.28
N SER A 148 -18.77 0.08 14.63
CA SER A 148 -17.92 1.03 15.37
C SER A 148 -16.60 1.40 14.69
N LEU A 149 -16.66 1.74 13.40
CA LEU A 149 -15.53 2.34 12.69
C LEU A 149 -15.16 3.73 13.24
N MET A 150 -14.01 4.25 12.81
CA MET A 150 -13.55 5.58 13.24
C MET A 150 -14.63 6.64 13.01
N PRO A 151 -15.01 7.42 14.05
CA PRO A 151 -16.01 8.47 13.93
C PRO A 151 -15.49 9.69 13.16
N ASP A 152 -16.38 10.66 12.93
CA ASP A 152 -16.07 11.93 12.28
C ASP A 152 -15.60 11.78 10.82
N VAL A 153 -16.09 10.75 10.12
CA VAL A 153 -15.87 10.57 8.67
C VAL A 153 -17.15 10.87 7.90
N HIS A 154 -17.06 11.78 6.92
CA HIS A 154 -18.17 12.12 6.05
C HIS A 154 -17.81 11.77 4.59
N CYS A 155 -18.63 10.92 3.97
CA CYS A 155 -18.49 10.59 2.55
C CYS A 155 -19.28 11.58 1.71
N VAL A 156 -18.64 12.16 0.71
CA VAL A 156 -19.26 13.11 -0.24
C VAL A 156 -19.19 12.57 -1.68
N PRO A 157 -20.07 13.01 -2.59
CA PRO A 157 -20.02 12.62 -4.00
C PRO A 157 -18.68 12.98 -4.65
N LEU A 158 -18.20 12.11 -5.54
CA LEU A 158 -17.03 12.44 -6.37
C LEU A 158 -17.41 13.60 -7.30
N PRO A 159 -16.58 14.66 -7.41
CA PRO A 159 -16.83 15.75 -8.33
C PRO A 159 -16.55 15.30 -9.77
N LEU A 160 -17.46 14.51 -10.34
CA LEU A 160 -17.47 14.19 -11.76
C LEU A 160 -17.99 15.43 -12.48
N ARG A 161 -17.15 16.05 -13.32
CA ARG A 161 -17.62 17.01 -14.31
C ARG A 161 -18.43 16.23 -15.34
N HIS A 162 -19.70 16.58 -15.48
CA HIS A 162 -20.52 16.18 -16.64
C HIS A 162 -20.07 16.97 -17.87
#